data_AF-A0A1E3B1S8-F1
#
_entry.id   AF-A0A1E3B1S8-F1
#
_cell.length_a   1.000
_cell.length_b   1.000
_cell.length_c   1.000
_cell.angle_alpha   90.00
_cell.angle_beta   90.00
_cell.angle_gamma   90.00
#
_symmetry.space_group_name_H-M   'P 1'
#
loop_
_entity.id
_entity.type
_entity.pdbx_description
1 polymer ?
#
loop_
_entity_poly.entity_id
_entity_poly.type
_entity_poly.pdbx_seq_one_letter_code
_entity_poly.pdbx_strand_id
1 'polypeptide(L)' 'MVFLGCKSVPFDPKQDIPPLNGKMILVAGGNIGLGKQCAVEYARHQPALIWLAARNIDKGQAAADEIRQQVPDALPD' A
#
# COMPACT_ATOMS: atom_id res chain seq x y z
N MET A 1 -9.36 -15.77 31.16
CA MET A 1 -9.22 -15.00 29.92
C MET A 1 -9.37 -15.97 28.76
N VAL A 2 -10.55 -16.06 28.15
CA VAL A 2 -10.77 -16.93 26.98
C VAL A 2 -10.42 -16.12 25.75
N PHE A 3 -9.30 -16.44 25.09
CA PHE A 3 -9.06 -15.97 23.74
C PHE A 3 -10.00 -16.74 22.82
N LEU A 4 -11.13 -16.13 22.45
CA LEU A 4 -11.94 -16.61 21.33
C LEU A 4 -11.03 -16.57 20.10
N GLY A 5 -10.58 -17.74 19.66
CA GLY A 5 -9.71 -17.89 18.51
C GLY A 5 -10.39 -17.34 17.26
N CYS A 6 -9.98 -16.13 16.85
CA CYS A 6 -10.26 -15.65 15.50
C CYS A 6 -9.46 -16.55 14.56
N LYS A 7 -10.14 -17.42 13.79
CA LYS A 7 -9.51 -18.18 12.71
C LYS A 7 -9.11 -17.18 11.61
N SER A 8 -7.91 -16.63 11.67
CA SER A 8 -7.31 -15.89 10.55
C SER A 8 -6.88 -16.88 9.48
N VAL A 9 -7.15 -16.56 8.22
CA VAL A 9 -6.50 -17.25 7.10
C VAL A 9 -5.03 -16.79 7.03
N PRO A 10 -4.07 -17.70 6.73
CA PRO A 10 -2.70 -17.27 6.43
C PRO A 10 -2.73 -16.32 5.23
N PHE A 11 -2.00 -15.21 5.32
CA PHE A 11 -1.89 -14.23 4.24
C PHE A 11 -0.49 -13.64 4.24
N ASP A 12 0.23 -13.81 3.13
CA ASP A 12 1.49 -13.13 2.82
C ASP A 12 1.22 -12.06 1.74
N PRO A 13 1.21 -10.76 2.09
CA PRO A 13 0.90 -9.71 1.14
C PRO A 13 1.88 -9.62 -0.04
N LYS A 14 3.10 -10.15 0.10
CA LYS A 14 4.08 -10.16 -1.00
C LYS A 14 3.77 -11.21 -2.06
N GLN A 15 2.97 -12.22 -1.72
CA GLN A 15 2.69 -13.37 -2.59
C GLN A 15 1.20 -13.50 -2.94
N ASP A 16 0.31 -13.21 -1.99
CA ASP A 16 -1.11 -13.48 -2.11
C ASP A 16 -1.90 -12.34 -2.76
N ILE A 17 -1.32 -11.14 -2.84
CA ILE A 17 -1.86 -10.07 -3.68
C ILE A 17 -1.47 -10.40 -5.13
N PRO A 18 -2.44 -10.51 -6.06
CA PRO A 18 -2.13 -10.83 -7.45
C PRO A 18 -1.46 -9.64 -8.15
N PRO A 19 -0.79 -9.85 -9.30
CA PRO A 19 -0.23 -8.78 -10.09
C PRO A 19 -1.27 -7.70 -10.43
N LEU A 20 -0.87 -6.44 -10.30
CA LEU A 20 -1.73 -5.27 -10.48
C LEU A 20 -1.43 -4.52 -11.78
N ASN A 21 -0.72 -5.14 -12.72
CA ASN A 21 -0.34 -4.54 -14.01
C ASN A 21 -1.53 -3.87 -14.71
N GLY A 22 -1.33 -2.63 -15.15
CA GLY A 22 -2.36 -1.84 -15.83
C GLY A 22 -3.44 -1.24 -14.93
N LYS A 23 -3.42 -1.49 -13.61
CA LYS A 23 -4.43 -0.95 -12.69
C LYS A 23 -4.02 0.41 -12.12
N MET A 24 -4.98 1.32 -12.04
CA MET A 24 -4.87 2.59 -11.31
C MET A 24 -5.60 2.45 -9.98
N ILE A 25 -4.94 2.82 -8.88
CA ILE A 25 -5.43 2.57 -7.51
C ILE A 25 -5.53 3.90 -6.77
N LEU A 26 -6.64 4.17 -6.10
CA LEU A 26 -6.81 5.31 -5.20
C LEU A 26 -6.89 4.80 -3.76
N VAL A 27 -5.97 5.24 -2.91
CA VAL A 27 -5.94 4.89 -1.48
C VAL A 27 -6.40 6.08 -0.65
N ALA A 28 -7.62 5.99 -0.11
CA ALA A 28 -8.16 6.97 0.84
C ALA A 28 -7.44 6.86 2.20
N GLY A 29 -6.93 7.98 2.73
CA GLY A 29 -6.12 7.96 3.95
C GLY A 29 -4.77 7.28 3.75
N GLY A 30 -4.24 7.31 2.52
CA GLY A 30 -3.01 6.60 2.13
C GLY A 30 -1.71 7.13 2.75
N ASN A 31 -1.76 8.23 3.51
CA ASN A 31 -0.57 8.84 4.10
C ASN A 31 -0.12 8.23 5.43
N ILE A 32 -0.98 7.48 6.14
CA ILE A 32 -0.64 6.88 7.45
C ILE A 32 -1.30 5.51 7.64
N GLY A 33 -0.83 4.79 8.67
CA GLY A 33 -1.48 3.57 9.17
C GLY A 33 -1.65 2.49 8.10
N LEU A 34 -2.83 1.85 8.11
CA LEU A 34 -3.16 0.77 7.18
C LEU A 34 -3.18 1.23 5.73
N GLY A 35 -3.69 2.43 5.43
CA GLY A 35 -3.72 2.97 4.07
C GLY A 35 -2.32 3.07 3.48
N LYS A 36 -1.36 3.61 4.25
CA LYS A 36 0.05 3.65 3.82
C LYS A 36 0.62 2.25 3.57
N GLN A 37 0.35 1.29 4.46
CA GLN A 37 0.85 -0.08 4.24
C GLN A 37 0.19 -0.77 3.05
N CYS A 38 -1.10 -0.57 2.80
CA CYS A 38 -1.73 -1.03 1.58
C CYS A 38 -1.03 -0.47 0.35
N ALA A 39 -0.70 0.82 0.33
CA ALA A 39 0.03 1.42 -0.79
C ALA A 39 1.44 0.84 -0.97
N VAL A 40 2.18 0.58 0.10
CA VAL A 40 3.49 -0.12 0.04
C VAL A 40 3.32 -1.49 -0.60
N GLU A 41 2.37 -2.30 -0.13
CA GLU A 41 2.17 -3.64 -0.68
C GLU A 41 1.71 -3.57 -2.14
N TYR A 42 0.75 -2.71 -2.49
CA TYR A 42 0.31 -2.54 -3.88
C TYR A 42 1.45 -2.12 -4.80
N ALA A 43 2.35 -1.25 -4.35
CA ALA A 43 3.49 -0.80 -5.14
C ALA A 43 4.44 -1.96 -5.54
N ARG A 44 4.53 -3.03 -4.73
CA ARG A 44 5.33 -4.23 -5.05
C ARG A 44 4.75 -5.06 -6.20
N HIS A 45 3.47 -4.88 -6.51
CA HIS A 45 2.72 -5.69 -7.49
C HIS A 45 2.57 -5.01 -8.85
N GLN A 46 3.48 -4.09 -9.18
CA GLN A 46 3.58 -3.42 -10.50
C GLN A 46 2.26 -2.80 -11.01
N PRO A 47 1.56 -1.97 -10.22
CA PRO A 47 0.40 -1.23 -10.70
C PRO A 47 0.81 -0.23 -11.77
N ALA A 48 -0.15 0.28 -12.54
CA ALA A 48 0.12 1.37 -13.48
C ALA A 48 0.21 2.73 -12.78
N LEU A 49 -0.56 2.95 -11.71
CA LEU A 49 -0.51 4.18 -10.92
C LEU A 49 -1.14 3.98 -9.55
N ILE A 50 -0.58 4.62 -8.51
CA ILE A 50 -1.19 4.73 -7.19
C ILE A 50 -1.37 6.21 -6.83
N TRP A 51 -2.61 6.60 -6.54
CA TRP A 51 -2.95 7.89 -5.95
C TRP A 51 -3.10 7.77 -4.43
N LEU A 52 -2.36 8.58 -3.68
CA LEU A 52 -2.51 8.70 -2.24
C LEU A 52 -3.40 9.90 -1.90
N ALA A 53 -4.61 9.62 -1.44
CA ALA A 53 -5.49 10.68 -0.93
C ALA A 53 -5.14 10.99 0.52
N ALA A 54 -4.71 12.23 0.75
CA ALA A 54 -4.39 12.78 2.05
C ALA A 54 -5.04 14.16 2.22
N ARG A 55 -5.38 14.53 3.46
CA ARG A 55 -5.93 15.87 3.78
C ARG A 55 -4.87 16.97 3.77
N ASN A 56 -3.60 16.59 3.89
CA ASN A 56 -2.46 17.51 3.91
C ASN A 56 -1.45 17.01 2.88
N ILE A 57 -1.08 17.88 1.94
CA ILE A 57 -0.24 17.56 0.79
C ILE A 57 1.18 17.18 1.24
N ASP A 58 1.79 17.94 2.14
CA ASP A 58 3.15 17.68 2.63
C ASP A 58 3.28 16.29 3.26
N LYS A 59 2.29 15.90 4.07
CA LYS A 59 2.23 14.55 4.66
C LYS A 59 1.97 13.46 3.62
N GLY A 60 1.22 13.77 2.57
CA GLY A 60 1.02 12.87 1.44
C GLY A 60 2.31 12.66 0.65
N GLN A 61 3.04 13.73 0.38
CA GLN A 61 4.32 13.69 -0.33
C GLN A 61 5.38 12.91 0.48
N ALA A 62 5.51 13.21 1.78
CA ALA A 62 6.41 12.47 2.65
C ALA A 62 6.09 10.96 2.65
N ALA A 63 4.81 10.59 2.69
CA ALA A 63 4.41 9.19 2.60
C ALA A 63 4.75 8.57 1.23
N ALA A 64 4.57 9.30 0.13
CA ALA A 64 4.95 8.83 -1.20
C ALA A 64 6.46 8.60 -1.30
N ASP A 65 7.28 9.50 -0.78
CA ASP A 65 8.74 9.39 -0.78
C ASP A 65 9.20 8.20 0.10
N GLU A 66 8.59 8.02 1.27
CA GLU A 66 8.83 6.84 2.12
C GLU A 66 8.46 5.52 1.41
N ILE A 67 7.38 5.51 0.60
CA ILE A 67 6.97 4.32 -0.17
C ILE A 67 7.99 4.04 -1.28
N ARG A 68 8.43 5.05 -2.03
CA ARG A 68 9.46 4.91 -3.07
C ARG A 68 10.79 4.39 -2.52
N GLN A 69 11.18 4.84 -1.32
CA GLN A 69 12.38 4.33 -0.65
C GLN A 69 12.25 2.85 -0.26
N GLN A 70 11.05 2.40 0.13
CA GLN A 70 10.80 1.01 0.51
C GLN A 70 10.63 0.07 -0.68
N VAL A 71 10.19 0.60 -1.82
CA VAL A 71 9.96 -0.16 -3.05
C VAL A 71 10.63 0.60 -4.20
N PRO A 72 11.96 0.45 -4.40
CA PRO A 72 12.70 1.20 -5.42
C PRO A 72 12.24 0.92 -6.85
N ASP A 73 11.67 -0.27 -7.08
CA ASP A 73 11.13 -0.69 -8.38
C ASP A 73 9.68 -0.20 -8.59
N ALA A 74 9.10 0.51 -7.62
CA ALA A 74 7.76 1.07 -7.76
C ALA A 74 7.78 2.28 -8.69
N LEU A 75 7.24 2.07 -9.88
CA LEU A 75 6.79 3.06 -10.88
C LEU A 75 7.74 4.27 -11.12
N PRO A 76 8.29 4.44 -12.34
CA PRO A 76 8.96 5.70 -12.69
C PRO A 76 7.98 6.88 -12.59
N ASP A 77 8.51 8.02 -12.13
CA ASP A 77 7.74 9.27 -11.92
C ASP A 77 6.97 9.76 -13.17
#